data_AF-A0A843L8B1-F1
#
_entry.id   AF-A0A843L8B1-F1
#
_cell.length_a   1.000
_cell.length_b   1.000
_cell.length_c   1.000
_cell.angle_alpha   90.00
_cell.angle_beta   90.00
_cell.angle_gamma   90.00
#
_symmetry.space_group_name_H-M   'P 1'
#
loop_
_entity.id
_entity.type
_entity.pdbx_description
1 polymer ?
#
loop_
_entity_poly.entity_id
_entity_poly.type
_entity_poly.pdbx_seq_one_letter_code
_entity_poly.pdbx_strand_id
1 'polypeptide(L)' 'MRTFIIVGHKATTSPDFSLEDIPGTSGRLDILCRAVTAAFVLSHGIRKDVCVYLILLGGQEPKTIRLCGE' A
#
# COMPACT_ATOMS: atom_id res chain seq x y z
N MET A 1 -8.81 -5.58 -16.74
CA MET A 1 -7.64 -5.90 -15.88
C MET A 1 -6.69 -4.70 -15.85
N ARG A 2 -6.53 -4.09 -14.68
CA ARG A 2 -5.66 -2.93 -14.45
C ARG A 2 -4.69 -3.28 -13.32
N THR A 3 -3.40 -3.04 -13.54
CA THR A 3 -2.36 -3.36 -12.56
C THR A 3 -1.59 -2.10 -12.20
N PHE A 4 -1.42 -1.86 -10.90
CA PHE A 4 -0.64 -0.75 -10.37
C PHE A 4 0.51 -1.29 -9.53
N ILE A 5 1.70 -0.74 -9.75
CA ILE A 5 2.90 -1.03 -8.95
C ILE A 5 3.32 0.28 -8.28
N ILE A 6 3.34 0.29 -6.96
CA ILE A 6 3.63 1.48 -6.15
C ILE A 6 4.85 1.19 -5.29
N VAL A 7 5.89 1.98 -5.46
CA VAL A 7 7.18 1.80 -4.76
C VAL A 7 7.28 2.75 -3.58
N GLY A 8 7.13 2.20 -2.37
CA GLY A 8 7.38 2.88 -1.11
C GLY A 8 8.84 2.80 -0.71
N HIS A 9 9.66 3.73 -1.21
CA HIS A 9 11.11 3.79 -0.94
C HIS A 9 11.47 3.82 0.55
N LYS A 10 10.62 4.44 1.37
CA LYS A 10 10.80 4.55 2.82
C LYS A 10 9.82 3.71 3.62
N ALA A 11 8.87 3.05 2.94
CA ALA A 11 7.78 2.38 3.64
C ALA A 11 8.32 1.17 4.42
N THR A 12 8.07 1.18 5.73
CA THR A 12 8.61 0.19 6.67
C THR A 12 8.15 -1.21 6.31
N THR A 13 9.00 -2.20 6.58
CA THR A 13 8.67 -3.62 6.51
C THR A 13 8.47 -4.25 7.89
N SER A 14 8.62 -3.47 8.97
CA SER A 14 8.32 -3.85 10.35
C SER A 14 6.90 -3.40 10.74
N PRO A 15 6.17 -4.18 11.56
CA PRO A 15 4.92 -3.71 12.18
C PRO A 15 5.13 -2.64 13.26
N ASP A 16 6.37 -2.36 13.67
CA ASP A 16 6.71 -1.43 14.76
C ASP A 16 6.65 0.04 14.30
N PHE A 17 5.45 0.54 14.02
CA PHE A 17 5.19 1.95 13.72
C PHE A 17 3.97 2.46 14.47
N SER A 18 3.88 3.78 14.65
CA SER A 18 2.75 4.43 15.32
C SER A 18 1.59 4.62 14.35
N LEU A 19 0.38 4.21 14.77
CA LEU A 19 -0.86 4.54 14.06
C LEU A 19 -1.25 6.02 14.23
N GLU A 20 -0.75 6.68 15.27
CA GLU A 20 -0.94 8.13 15.48
C GLU A 20 -0.05 8.97 14.56
N ASP A 21 1.07 8.41 14.09
CA ASP A 21 1.98 9.02 13.12
C ASP A 21 2.38 8.04 12.01
N ILE A 22 1.40 7.67 11.19
CA ILE A 22 1.64 6.83 10.01
C ILE A 22 2.64 7.52 9.06
N PRO A 23 2.51 8.82 8.68
CA PRO A 23 3.44 9.42 7.73
C PRO A 23 4.91 9.38 8.19
N GLY A 24 5.19 9.71 9.45
CA GLY A 24 6.54 9.77 9.99
C GLY A 24 7.11 8.39 10.29
N THR A 25 6.48 7.64 11.20
CA THR A 25 7.06 6.40 11.75
C THR A 25 7.00 5.20 10.81
N SER A 26 6.07 5.17 9.85
CA SER A 26 5.96 4.06 8.88
C SER A 26 6.64 4.34 7.54
N GLY A 27 7.23 5.54 7.38
CA GLY A 27 7.87 5.94 6.13
C GLY A 27 6.90 6.11 4.97
N ARG A 28 5.87 6.93 5.19
CA ARG A 28 4.84 7.31 4.21
C ARG A 28 3.88 6.19 3.79
N LEU A 29 3.63 5.19 4.65
CA LEU A 29 2.62 4.17 4.39
C LEU A 29 1.22 4.79 4.19
N ASP A 30 0.97 5.99 4.73
CA ASP A 30 -0.25 6.78 4.53
C ASP A 30 -0.57 7.02 3.04
N ILE A 31 0.46 7.25 2.21
CA ILE A 31 0.29 7.42 0.76
C ILE A 31 -0.09 6.09 0.12
N LEU A 32 0.57 5.00 0.52
CA LEU A 32 0.34 3.67 -0.05
C LEU A 32 -1.09 3.19 0.26
N CYS A 33 -1.57 3.42 1.49
CA CYS A 33 -2.96 3.15 1.88
C CYS A 33 -3.95 3.94 1.02
N ARG A 34 -3.70 5.24 0.81
CA ARG A 34 -4.54 6.08 -0.06
C ARG A 34 -4.54 5.60 -1.51
N ALA A 35 -3.40 5.13 -2.02
CA ALA A 35 -3.29 4.57 -3.35
C ALA A 35 -4.09 3.26 -3.50
N VAL A 36 -4.08 2.39 -2.48
CA VAL A 36 -4.95 1.20 -2.42
C VAL A 36 -6.42 1.61 -2.46
N THR A 37 -6.84 2.56 -1.63
CA THR A 37 -8.23 3.05 -1.63
C THR A 37 -8.64 3.59 -2.99
N ALA A 38 -7.80 4.43 -3.61
CA ALA A 38 -8.08 5.03 -4.92
C ALA A 38 -8.15 3.97 -6.05
N ALA A 39 -7.35 2.91 -5.95
CA ALA A 39 -7.35 1.83 -6.93
C ALA A 39 -8.61 0.96 -6.84
N PHE A 40 -9.09 0.68 -5.63
CA PHE A 40 -10.14 -0.32 -5.40
C PHE A 40 -11.55 0.25 -5.20
N VAL A 41 -11.70 1.32 -4.44
CA VAL A 41 -12.99 1.70 -3.86
C VAL A 41 -13.85 2.49 -4.86
N LEU A 42 -15.12 2.12 -4.94
CA LEU A 42 -16.20 2.82 -5.64
C LEU A 42 -17.28 3.23 -4.62
N SER A 43 -18.20 4.12 -4.99
CA SER A 43 -19.30 4.54 -4.11
C SER A 43 -20.13 3.37 -3.56
N HIS A 44 -20.32 2.32 -4.37
CA HIS A 44 -21.14 1.15 -4.00
C HIS A 44 -20.44 -0.18 -4.34
N GLY A 45 -19.13 -0.27 -4.16
CA GLY A 45 -18.43 -1.53 -4.35
C GLY A 45 -16.92 -1.41 -4.45
N ILE A 46 -16.31 -2.49 -4.92
CA ILE A 46 -14.87 -2.61 -5.13
C ILE A 46 -14.62 -3.07 -6.57
N ARG A 47 -13.62 -2.51 -7.24
CA ARG A 47 -13.21 -2.95 -8.58
C ARG A 47 -12.63 -4.38 -8.51
N LYS A 48 -13.27 -5.32 -9.21
CA LYS A 48 -12.87 -6.75 -9.26
C LYS A 48 -11.81 -7.07 -10.33
N ASP A 49 -11.47 -6.11 -11.19
CA ASP A 49 -10.48 -6.31 -12.25
C ASP A 49 -9.18 -5.53 -11.99
N VAL A 50 -8.88 -5.23 -10.72
CA VAL A 50 -7.73 -4.46 -10.27
C VAL A 50 -6.77 -5.31 -9.44
N CYS A 51 -5.48 -5.16 -9.70
CA CYS A 51 -4.41 -5.68 -8.86
C CYS A 51 -3.44 -4.54 -8.47
N VAL A 52 -3.09 -4.48 -7.18
CA VAL A 52 -2.15 -3.51 -6.64
C VAL A 52 -0.97 -4.24 -6.01
N TYR A 53 0.24 -3.86 -6.40
CA TYR A 53 1.48 -4.26 -5.78
C TYR A 53 2.07 -3.08 -5.01
N LEU A 54 2.25 -3.25 -3.70
CA LEU A 54 2.98 -2.32 -2.86
C LEU A 54 4.37 -2.89 -2.61
N ILE A 55 5.40 -2.21 -3.08
CA ILE A 55 6.80 -2.58 -2.87
C ILE A 55 7.33 -1.71 -1.73
N LEU A 56 7.60 -2.33 -0.58
CA LEU A 56 8.08 -1.68 0.63
C LEU A 56 9.60 -1.86 0.72
N LEU A 57 10.35 -0.76 0.68
CA LEU A 57 11.82 -0.76 0.66
C LEU A 57 12.48 -0.12 1.90
N GLY A 58 11.67 0.32 2.88
CA GLY A 58 12.17 1.09 4.02
C GLY A 58 12.70 0.28 5.21
N GLY A 59 12.64 -1.05 5.16
CA GLY A 59 13.20 -1.92 6.21
C GLY A 59 14.44 -2.70 5.75
N GLN A 60 14.92 -3.62 6.59
CA GLN A 60 16.14 -4.39 6.31
C GLN A 60 16.00 -5.26 5.05
N GLU A 61 14.83 -5.88 4.87
CA GLU A 61 14.51 -6.68 3.70
C GLU A 61 13.28 -6.12 2.99
N PRO A 62 13.30 -6.02 1.64
CA PRO A 62 12.14 -5.62 0.85
C PRO A 62 10.95 -6.55 1.04
N LYS A 63 9.74 -5.99 1.11
CA LYS A 63 8.50 -6.78 1.10
C LYS A 63 7.58 -6.31 0.00
N THR A 64 6.91 -7.26 -0.67
CA THR A 64 5.87 -6.96 -1.66
C THR A 64 4.53 -7.45 -1.15
N ILE A 65 3.56 -6.54 -1.08
CA ILE A 65 2.17 -6.85 -0.76
C ILE A 65 1.38 -6.82 -2.07
N ARG A 66 0.68 -7.91 -2.37
CA ARG A 66 -0.21 -8.01 -3.53
C ARG A 66 -1.67 -8.04 -3.06
N LEU A 67 -2.46 -7.12 -3.58
CA LEU A 67 -3.91 -7.04 -3.33
C LEU A 67 -4.63 -7.24 -4.67
N CYS A 68 -5.62 -8.13 -4.70
CA CYS A 68 -6.43 -8.42 -5.88
C CYS A 68 -7.90 -8.17 -5.53
N GLY A 69 -8.63 -7.50 -6.41
CA GLY A 69 -10.08 -7.45 -6.33
C GLY A 69 -10.62 -8.77 -6.87
N GLU A 70 -11.31 -9.54 -6.04
CA GLU A 70 -12.11 -10.72 -6.45
C GLU A 70 -13.59 -10.38 -6.36
#